data_AF-A0A7H9AT18-F1
#
_entry.id   AF-A0A7H9AT18-F1
#
_cell.length_a   1.000
_cell.length_b   1.000
_cell.length_c   1.000
_cell.angle_alpha   90.00
_cell.angle_beta   90.00
_cell.angle_gamma   90.00
#
_symmetry.space_group_name_H-M   'P 1'
#
loop_
_entity.id
_entity.type
_entity.pdbx_description
1 polymer ?
#
loop_
_entity_poly.entity_id
_entity_poly.type
_entity_poly.pdbx_seq_one_letter_code
_entity_poly.pdbx_strand_id
1 'polypeptide(L)'
;MKNKWRKFDETVNLVFLMEYFGISEKRKTHKYISYGTHGTSYILISTDLGYRYYRPGAPERKCTPFDFILERISRNEANTKLGLWSRLDAFYNSIVKKPDFFLNGTWKNTLETVALDYNHFNDFDSEFSLTEHPVRSADLQIFENRVFENPKGQIYFPYRNLANNLTGYVTELEGKLSLLAESDISESVWFSEVPKTIKNLVVLKNPMEALAFQKRFQLEDVIFLALSDINYSSSKILLQILKRTKLKKMVLSFTGSSKIEGYIQDLMLISFINDSRFLVRVDKDHLTVKFEPEGQKPLAKLHNEILKYNGGLMKEYLKFNKITDQSLLDRKSIVLNQEKEWVACRIPYEVNALRYFLWSYYRNYMHKIIEIVKPKNTNWTLEYEENGTYKGADKLKAFKMAV
;
A
#
# COMPACT_ATOMS: atom_id res chain seq x y z
N MET A 1 -7.11 25.16 16.03
CA MET A 1 -8.56 25.29 15.70
C MET A 1 -9.37 24.71 16.84
N LYS A 2 -10.50 25.33 17.22
CA LYS A 2 -11.37 24.78 18.28
C LYS A 2 -12.13 23.57 17.72
N ASN A 3 -11.66 22.34 17.96
CA ASN A 3 -12.37 21.10 17.61
C ASN A 3 -13.54 20.83 18.58
N LYS A 4 -14.43 21.81 18.72
CA LYS A 4 -15.62 21.74 19.58
C LYS A 4 -16.76 22.49 18.88
N TRP A 5 -17.91 21.85 18.73
CA TRP A 5 -19.17 22.48 18.34
C TRP A 5 -19.91 23.02 19.56
N ARG A 6 -19.94 22.26 20.67
CA ARG A 6 -20.56 22.68 21.94
C ARG A 6 -19.57 22.59 23.09
N LYS A 7 -19.87 23.29 24.19
CA LYS A 7 -19.02 23.31 25.40
C LYS A 7 -18.89 21.92 26.03
N PHE A 8 -19.87 21.06 25.84
CA PHE A 8 -19.95 19.73 26.45
C PHE A 8 -19.35 18.61 25.60
N ASP A 9 -18.75 18.89 24.44
CA ASP A 9 -18.29 17.84 23.51
C ASP A 9 -17.32 16.83 24.15
N GLU A 10 -16.51 17.28 25.12
CA GLU A 10 -15.58 16.40 25.86
C GLU A 10 -16.28 15.42 26.80
N THR A 11 -17.53 15.69 27.17
CA THR A 11 -18.36 14.82 28.00
C THR A 11 -19.19 13.85 27.18
N VAL A 12 -19.12 13.89 25.85
CA VAL A 12 -19.88 12.99 24.99
C VAL A 12 -19.32 11.57 25.10
N ASN A 13 -20.20 10.61 25.34
CA ASN A 13 -19.88 9.21 25.45
C ASN A 13 -19.67 8.58 24.06
N LEU A 14 -18.41 8.39 23.68
CA LEU A 14 -18.06 7.80 22.38
C LEU A 14 -18.52 6.34 22.21
N VAL A 15 -18.57 5.54 23.29
CA VAL A 15 -19.07 4.15 23.25
C VAL A 15 -20.51 4.14 22.77
N PHE A 16 -21.36 4.88 23.47
CA PHE A 16 -22.78 5.00 23.13
C PHE A 16 -22.99 5.62 21.76
N LEU A 17 -22.16 6.61 21.40
CA LEU A 17 -22.23 7.25 20.09
C LEU A 17 -21.91 6.28 18.95
N MET A 18 -20.87 5.44 19.09
CA MET A 18 -20.52 4.43 18.09
C MET A 18 -21.64 3.41 17.91
N GLU A 19 -22.23 2.93 19.02
CA GLU A 19 -23.38 2.02 19.01
C GLU A 19 -24.62 2.65 18.36
N TYR A 20 -24.93 3.91 18.68
CA TYR A 20 -26.03 4.66 18.08
C TYR A 20 -25.93 4.76 16.56
N PHE A 21 -24.71 4.90 16.03
CA PHE A 21 -24.44 4.91 14.58
C PHE A 21 -24.27 3.50 13.99
N GLY A 22 -24.60 2.44 14.73
CA GLY A 22 -24.60 1.06 14.25
C GLY A 22 -23.20 0.47 14.08
N ILE A 23 -22.18 1.02 14.75
CA ILE A 23 -20.82 0.47 14.72
C ILE A 23 -20.67 -0.53 15.85
N SER A 24 -20.40 -1.78 15.50
CA SER A 24 -20.27 -2.86 16.48
C SER A 24 -18.87 -2.91 17.09
N GLU A 25 -18.81 -3.20 18.39
CA GLU A 25 -17.59 -3.62 19.07
C GLU A 25 -17.06 -4.91 18.40
N LYS A 26 -15.74 -4.97 18.22
CA LYS A 26 -15.02 -6.14 17.69
C LYS A 26 -14.17 -6.81 18.74
N ARG A 27 -13.49 -6.00 19.56
CA ARG A 27 -12.56 -6.46 20.59
C ARG A 27 -12.49 -5.43 21.70
N LYS A 28 -12.36 -5.88 22.95
CA LYS A 28 -12.17 -5.02 24.10
C LYS A 28 -11.02 -5.52 24.95
N THR A 29 -10.14 -4.62 25.34
CA THR A 29 -9.07 -4.84 26.31
C THR A 29 -9.27 -3.89 27.50
N HIS A 30 -8.35 -3.91 28.45
CA HIS A 30 -8.36 -2.95 29.56
C HIS A 30 -7.94 -1.53 29.11
N LYS A 31 -7.20 -1.38 28.00
CA LYS A 31 -6.71 -0.07 27.50
C LYS A 31 -7.51 0.51 26.34
N TYR A 32 -8.13 -0.34 25.52
CA TYR A 32 -8.84 0.11 24.32
C TYR A 32 -10.06 -0.74 23.96
N ILE A 33 -10.94 -0.17 23.14
CA ILE A 33 -12.03 -0.89 22.47
C ILE A 33 -11.87 -0.71 20.96
N SER A 34 -11.86 -1.82 20.23
CA SER A 34 -11.93 -1.85 18.79
C SER A 34 -13.37 -1.89 18.33
N TYR A 35 -13.73 -0.98 17.45
CA TYR A 35 -15.02 -0.90 16.78
C TYR A 35 -14.84 -1.05 15.28
N GLY A 36 -15.81 -1.66 14.59
CA GLY A 36 -15.71 -1.77 13.15
C GLY A 36 -17.00 -2.14 12.42
N THR A 37 -17.07 -1.70 11.17
CA THR A 37 -18.08 -2.04 10.16
C THR A 37 -17.35 -2.32 8.85
N HIS A 38 -17.87 -3.17 7.95
CA HIS A 38 -17.24 -3.57 6.67
C HIS A 38 -16.19 -2.58 6.11
N GLY A 39 -14.89 -2.90 6.29
CA GLY A 39 -13.77 -2.13 5.75
C GLY A 39 -13.34 -0.86 6.52
N THR A 40 -13.88 -0.59 7.71
CA THR A 40 -13.43 0.53 8.55
C THR A 40 -13.40 0.15 10.02
N SER A 41 -12.25 0.37 10.65
CA SER A 41 -12.00 0.11 12.07
C SER A 41 -11.64 1.40 12.82
N TYR A 42 -12.02 1.46 14.09
CA TYR A 42 -11.73 2.55 15.02
C TYR A 42 -11.24 1.98 16.33
N ILE A 43 -10.24 2.63 16.91
CA ILE A 43 -9.73 2.30 18.24
C ILE A 43 -10.14 3.41 19.19
N LEU A 44 -10.95 3.08 20.17
CA LEU A 44 -11.36 3.95 21.26
C LEU A 44 -10.41 3.79 22.44
N ILE A 45 -9.93 4.90 22.99
CA ILE A 45 -9.07 4.94 24.18
C ILE A 45 -9.58 5.99 25.16
N SER A 46 -9.27 5.80 26.44
CA SER A 46 -9.51 6.81 27.47
C SER A 46 -8.23 7.58 27.78
N THR A 47 -8.32 8.91 27.88
CA THR A 47 -7.19 9.79 28.20
C THR A 47 -7.61 10.79 29.29
N ASP A 48 -6.66 11.51 29.88
CA ASP A 48 -6.95 12.60 30.83
C ASP A 48 -7.85 13.71 30.25
N LEU A 49 -7.95 13.79 28.92
CA LEU A 49 -8.79 14.74 28.19
C LEU A 49 -10.15 14.15 27.77
N GLY A 50 -10.53 13.01 28.35
CA GLY A 50 -11.72 12.23 28.00
C GLY A 50 -11.46 11.20 26.90
N TYR A 51 -12.53 10.61 26.35
CA TYR A 51 -12.41 9.62 25.29
C TYR A 51 -11.83 10.23 24.01
N ARG A 52 -10.96 9.46 23.37
CA ARG A 52 -10.42 9.72 22.03
C ARG A 52 -10.59 8.49 21.18
N TYR A 53 -10.64 8.68 19.87
CA TYR A 53 -10.60 7.57 18.94
C TYR A 53 -9.62 7.84 17.81
N TYR A 54 -9.14 6.80 17.14
CA TYR A 54 -8.31 6.93 15.96
C TYR A 54 -8.56 5.77 15.00
N ARG A 55 -8.11 5.91 13.75
CA ARG A 55 -8.10 4.81 12.78
C ARG A 55 -6.77 4.06 12.87
N PRO A 56 -6.74 2.72 12.77
CA PRO A 56 -5.50 1.95 12.91
C PRO A 56 -4.36 2.38 11.96
N GLY A 57 -4.67 2.85 10.74
CA GLY A 57 -3.67 3.37 9.79
C GLY A 57 -3.03 4.72 10.16
N ALA A 58 -3.62 5.47 11.10
CA ALA A 58 -3.13 6.79 11.52
C ALA A 58 -3.24 6.95 13.05
N PRO A 59 -2.52 6.14 13.83
CA PRO A 59 -2.64 6.12 15.28
C PRO A 59 -2.22 7.43 15.93
N GLU A 60 -1.37 8.25 15.31
CA GLU A 60 -1.04 9.58 15.83
C GLU A 60 -2.20 10.58 15.82
N ARG A 61 -3.25 10.33 15.01
CA ARG A 61 -4.38 11.25 14.87
C ARG A 61 -5.49 10.87 15.86
N LYS A 62 -5.39 11.41 17.07
CA LYS A 62 -6.43 11.25 18.11
C LYS A 62 -7.58 12.22 17.86
N CYS A 63 -8.69 11.67 17.37
CA CYS A 63 -9.91 12.39 17.10
C CYS A 63 -10.81 12.47 18.35
N THR A 64 -11.61 13.53 18.40
CA THR A 64 -12.54 13.86 19.47
C THR A 64 -13.96 13.36 19.16
N PRO A 65 -14.88 13.33 20.14
CA PRO A 65 -16.29 13.02 19.85
C PRO A 65 -16.90 13.92 18.77
N PHE A 66 -16.51 15.19 18.71
CA PHE A 66 -16.95 16.12 17.66
C PHE A 66 -16.54 15.64 16.26
N ASP A 67 -15.28 15.22 16.09
CA ASP A 67 -14.77 14.74 14.80
C ASP A 67 -15.57 13.52 14.32
N PHE A 68 -15.94 12.63 15.25
CA PHE A 68 -16.76 11.46 14.95
C PHE A 68 -18.17 11.85 14.49
N ILE A 69 -18.84 12.76 15.21
CA ILE A 69 -20.17 13.25 14.83
C ILE A 69 -20.10 13.92 13.46
N LEU A 70 -19.11 14.79 13.23
CA LEU A 70 -18.93 15.48 11.96
C LEU A 70 -18.75 14.49 10.81
N GLU A 71 -17.89 13.48 10.98
CA GLU A 71 -17.69 12.42 10.00
C GLU A 71 -19.01 11.71 9.68
N ARG A 72 -19.76 11.29 10.70
CA ARG A 72 -21.01 10.54 10.54
C ARG A 72 -22.11 11.36 9.88
N ILE A 73 -22.30 12.61 10.31
CA ILE A 73 -23.30 13.51 9.74
C ILE A 73 -22.95 13.90 8.31
N SER A 74 -21.66 14.04 7.98
CA SER A 74 -21.22 14.36 6.61
C SER A 74 -21.58 13.28 5.59
N ARG A 75 -21.61 12.01 6.01
CA ARG A 75 -21.86 10.83 5.15
C ARG A 75 -23.33 10.38 5.13
N ASN A 76 -24.17 10.92 6.01
CA ASN A 76 -25.56 10.53 6.10
C ASN A 76 -26.42 11.38 5.17
N GLU A 77 -27.01 10.80 4.12
CA GLU A 77 -27.87 11.50 3.15
C GLU A 77 -29.34 11.60 3.58
N ALA A 78 -29.73 11.06 4.75
CA ALA A 78 -31.14 10.93 5.15
C ALA A 78 -31.93 12.25 5.26
N ASN A 79 -31.28 13.42 5.16
CA ASN A 79 -31.95 14.71 5.08
C ASN A 79 -31.22 15.67 4.12
N THR A 80 -31.51 15.56 2.83
CA THR A 80 -30.89 16.38 1.76
C THR A 80 -31.32 17.85 1.76
N LYS A 81 -32.33 18.24 2.55
CA LYS A 81 -32.85 19.63 2.60
C LYS A 81 -32.01 20.56 3.48
N LEU A 82 -31.19 20.02 4.37
CA LEU A 82 -30.36 20.80 5.30
C LEU A 82 -28.88 20.70 4.92
N GLY A 83 -28.19 21.85 4.97
CA GLY A 83 -26.73 21.88 4.85
C GLY A 83 -26.03 21.16 6.01
N LEU A 84 -24.74 20.84 5.84
CA LEU A 84 -23.93 20.11 6.83
C LEU A 84 -24.04 20.70 8.25
N TRP A 85 -23.85 22.01 8.39
CA TRP A 85 -23.86 22.69 9.69
C TRP A 85 -25.24 22.66 10.36
N SER A 86 -26.32 22.79 9.58
CA SER A 86 -27.69 22.69 10.11
C SER A 86 -28.03 21.27 10.55
N ARG A 87 -27.56 20.24 9.82
CA ARG A 87 -27.72 18.83 10.23
C ARG A 87 -26.94 18.52 11.50
N LEU A 88 -25.71 19.04 11.58
CA LEU A 88 -24.88 18.91 12.78
C LEU A 88 -25.56 19.56 13.98
N ASP A 89 -26.07 20.80 13.83
CA ASP A 89 -26.76 21.49 14.92
C ASP A 89 -28.03 20.77 15.37
N ALA A 90 -28.83 20.28 14.42
CA ALA A 90 -30.01 19.49 14.71
C ALA A 90 -29.67 18.21 15.49
N PHE A 91 -28.57 17.53 15.13
CA PHE A 91 -28.09 16.36 15.87
C PHE A 91 -27.71 16.73 17.30
N TYR A 92 -26.92 17.78 17.51
CA TYR A 92 -26.55 18.24 18.85
C TYR A 92 -27.76 18.61 19.71
N ASN A 93 -28.75 19.32 19.14
CA ASN A 93 -30.00 19.64 19.82
C ASN A 93 -30.82 18.39 20.19
N SER A 94 -30.66 17.29 19.44
CA SER A 94 -31.32 16.02 19.71
C SER A 94 -30.64 15.22 20.84
N ILE A 95 -29.30 15.19 20.88
CA ILE A 95 -28.57 14.40 21.88
C ILE A 95 -28.52 15.10 23.23
N VAL A 96 -28.56 16.44 23.29
CA VAL A 96 -28.62 17.22 24.56
C VAL A 96 -29.76 16.77 25.47
N LYS A 97 -30.86 16.27 24.88
CA LYS A 97 -32.03 15.81 25.61
C LYS A 97 -31.93 14.35 26.07
N LYS A 98 -30.82 13.66 25.79
CA LYS A 98 -30.64 12.22 26.00
C LYS A 98 -29.42 11.97 26.90
N PRO A 99 -29.62 11.69 28.20
CA PRO A 99 -28.53 11.52 29.16
C PRO A 99 -27.48 10.46 28.77
N ASP A 100 -27.88 9.39 28.07
CA ASP A 100 -26.98 8.29 27.69
C ASP A 100 -25.83 8.71 26.75
N PHE A 101 -26.00 9.82 26.02
CA PHE A 101 -24.95 10.39 25.18
C PHE A 101 -23.83 11.09 25.97
N PHE A 102 -23.97 11.20 27.29
CA PHE A 102 -23.03 11.92 28.14
C PHE A 102 -22.43 11.00 29.20
N LEU A 103 -21.15 11.22 29.51
CA LEU A 103 -20.49 10.59 30.64
C LEU A 103 -21.08 11.17 31.92
N ASN A 104 -21.90 10.38 32.61
CA ASN A 104 -22.38 10.72 33.95
C ASN A 104 -21.37 10.26 35.01
N GLY A 105 -21.35 10.89 36.19
CA GLY A 105 -20.42 10.54 37.27
C GLY A 105 -20.54 9.09 37.78
N THR A 106 -21.59 8.38 37.37
CA THR A 106 -21.83 6.95 37.64
C THR A 106 -21.28 6.01 36.55
N TRP A 107 -20.86 6.54 35.40
CA TRP A 107 -20.27 5.76 34.32
C TRP A 107 -18.87 5.31 34.76
N LYS A 108 -18.74 4.06 35.21
CA LYS A 108 -17.43 3.45 35.43
C LYS A 108 -16.75 3.37 34.08
N ASN A 109 -15.77 4.23 33.85
CA ASN A 109 -14.87 4.12 32.72
C ASN A 109 -14.25 2.72 32.77
N THR A 110 -14.66 1.83 31.86
CA THR A 110 -14.15 0.46 31.82
C THR A 110 -12.73 0.37 31.26
N LEU A 111 -12.20 1.48 30.73
CA LEU A 111 -10.86 1.57 30.20
C LEU A 111 -9.92 2.28 31.18
N GLU A 112 -8.72 1.74 31.29
CA GLU A 112 -7.57 2.42 31.88
C GLU A 112 -7.30 3.72 31.12
N THR A 113 -6.86 4.74 31.86
CA THR A 113 -6.45 6.01 31.25
C THR A 113 -5.04 5.88 30.70
N VAL A 114 -4.88 6.12 29.39
CA VAL A 114 -3.59 6.03 28.68
C VAL A 114 -3.14 7.40 28.19
N ALA A 115 -1.85 7.52 27.87
CA ALA A 115 -1.28 8.73 27.29
C ALA A 115 -1.85 9.05 25.90
N LEU A 116 -1.80 10.32 25.49
CA LEU A 116 -2.37 10.76 24.21
C LEU A 116 -1.63 10.15 22.99
N ASP A 117 -0.35 9.83 23.12
CA ASP A 117 0.48 9.18 22.10
C ASP A 117 0.35 7.66 22.09
N TYR A 118 -0.49 7.08 22.97
CA TYR A 118 -0.69 5.65 23.06
C TYR A 118 -1.07 5.02 21.71
N ASN A 119 -0.38 3.95 21.34
CA ASN A 119 -0.65 3.16 20.15
C ASN A 119 -0.89 1.70 20.56
N HIS A 120 -2.09 1.19 20.31
CA HIS A 120 -2.49 -0.16 20.72
C HIS A 120 -1.62 -1.26 20.13
N PHE A 121 -0.99 -1.04 18.97
CA PHE A 121 -0.07 -2.03 18.40
C PHE A 121 1.18 -2.25 19.25
N ASN A 122 1.55 -1.31 20.12
CA ASN A 122 2.68 -1.51 21.04
C ASN A 122 2.39 -2.57 22.11
N ASP A 123 1.12 -2.91 22.34
CA ASP A 123 0.74 -4.00 23.26
C ASP A 123 0.77 -5.37 22.55
N PHE A 124 0.80 -5.42 21.21
CA PHE A 124 0.66 -6.67 20.44
C PHE A 124 1.77 -7.68 20.69
N ASP A 125 2.99 -7.22 20.97
CA ASP A 125 4.10 -8.13 21.28
C ASP A 125 3.76 -8.99 22.50
N SER A 126 3.17 -8.39 23.53
CA SER A 126 2.70 -9.11 24.71
C SER A 126 1.41 -9.89 24.46
N GLU A 127 0.43 -9.29 23.78
CA GLU A 127 -0.89 -9.89 23.56
C GLU A 127 -0.85 -11.13 22.67
N PHE A 128 0.03 -11.13 21.67
CA PHE A 128 0.18 -12.21 20.70
C PHE A 128 1.46 -13.03 20.90
N SER A 129 2.19 -12.75 21.99
CA SER A 129 3.47 -13.39 22.30
C SER A 129 4.44 -13.31 21.12
N LEU A 130 4.51 -12.15 20.47
CA LEU A 130 5.44 -11.93 19.38
C LEU A 130 6.84 -11.72 19.96
N THR A 131 7.80 -12.46 19.43
CA THR A 131 9.21 -12.34 19.75
C THR A 131 9.98 -12.06 18.48
N GLU A 132 11.12 -11.39 18.57
CA GLU A 132 11.95 -11.14 17.40
C GLU A 132 12.37 -12.47 16.76
N HIS A 133 12.19 -12.57 15.44
CA HIS A 133 12.58 -13.76 14.71
C HIS A 133 14.11 -13.89 14.73
N PRO A 134 14.66 -15.05 15.16
CA PRO A 134 16.09 -15.22 15.33
C PRO A 134 16.82 -15.10 14.01
N VAL A 135 17.59 -14.03 13.85
CA VAL A 135 18.44 -13.79 12.68
C VAL A 135 19.70 -14.66 12.80
N ARG A 136 19.70 -15.82 12.14
CA ARG A 136 20.79 -16.82 12.28
C ARG A 136 22.02 -16.58 11.38
N SER A 137 21.98 -15.61 10.47
CA SER A 137 23.09 -15.30 9.56
C SER A 137 23.39 -13.81 9.50
N ALA A 138 24.69 -13.47 9.36
CA ALA A 138 25.14 -12.07 9.27
C ALA A 138 24.43 -11.29 8.15
N ASP A 139 24.15 -11.95 7.02
CA ASP A 139 23.49 -11.34 5.86
C ASP A 139 22.02 -10.95 6.09
N LEU A 140 21.41 -11.44 7.18
CA LEU A 140 20.03 -11.16 7.55
C LEU A 140 19.92 -10.16 8.72
N GLN A 141 21.05 -9.67 9.27
CA GLN A 141 21.05 -8.66 10.35
C GLN A 141 20.29 -7.39 9.96
N ILE A 142 20.20 -7.10 8.66
CA ILE A 142 19.38 -5.99 8.14
C ILE A 142 17.88 -6.12 8.46
N PHE A 143 17.41 -7.28 8.92
CA PHE A 143 16.02 -7.52 9.28
C PHE A 143 15.79 -7.65 10.80
N GLU A 144 16.82 -7.43 11.62
CA GLU A 144 16.72 -7.39 13.08
C GLU A 144 15.67 -6.34 13.50
N ASN A 145 14.84 -6.64 14.51
CA ASN A 145 13.70 -5.81 14.92
C ASN A 145 12.62 -5.56 13.84
N ARG A 146 12.69 -6.21 12.67
CA ARG A 146 11.75 -6.05 11.54
C ARG A 146 10.97 -7.31 11.19
N VAL A 147 11.27 -8.42 11.86
CA VAL A 147 10.61 -9.71 11.65
C VAL A 147 10.36 -10.31 13.01
N PHE A 148 9.13 -10.71 13.25
CA PHE A 148 8.68 -11.28 14.52
C PHE A 148 8.11 -12.67 14.27
N GLU A 149 8.12 -13.51 15.29
CA GLU A 149 7.50 -14.82 15.28
C GLU A 149 6.66 -15.03 16.54
N ASN A 150 5.55 -15.75 16.38
CA ASN A 150 4.76 -16.23 17.52
C ASN A 150 5.21 -17.64 17.96
N PRO A 151 4.70 -18.18 19.08
CA PRO A 151 5.09 -19.51 19.56
C PRO A 151 4.74 -20.68 18.61
N LYS A 152 3.91 -20.43 17.59
CA LYS A 152 3.58 -21.42 16.55
C LYS A 152 4.55 -21.37 15.35
N GLY A 153 5.57 -20.49 15.41
CA GLY A 153 6.52 -20.27 14.32
C GLY A 153 5.95 -19.47 13.15
N GLN A 154 4.80 -18.81 13.32
CA GLN A 154 4.24 -17.94 12.28
C GLN A 154 4.96 -16.59 12.29
N ILE A 155 5.35 -16.12 11.11
CA ILE A 155 6.15 -14.90 10.93
C ILE A 155 5.24 -13.69 10.73
N TYR A 156 5.52 -12.62 11.46
CA TYR A 156 4.82 -11.34 11.40
C TYR A 156 5.78 -10.20 11.04
N PHE A 157 5.26 -9.27 10.24
CA PHE A 157 5.98 -8.13 9.73
C PHE A 157 5.29 -6.83 10.16
N PRO A 158 5.96 -5.95 10.94
CA PRO A 158 5.38 -4.69 11.39
C PRO A 158 5.38 -3.64 10.27
N TYR A 159 4.22 -3.07 9.99
CA TYR A 159 4.06 -2.01 9.00
C TYR A 159 3.98 -0.64 9.66
N ARG A 160 4.56 0.37 9.02
CA ARG A 160 4.61 1.73 9.55
C ARG A 160 4.16 2.76 8.53
N ASN A 161 3.43 3.77 9.01
CA ASN A 161 3.02 4.90 8.18
C ASN A 161 4.13 5.95 8.01
N LEU A 162 3.83 7.04 7.32
CA LEU A 162 4.78 8.12 7.06
C LEU A 162 5.30 8.81 8.34
N ALA A 163 4.51 8.82 9.41
CA ALA A 163 4.91 9.35 10.71
C ALA A 163 5.79 8.36 11.51
N ASN A 164 6.16 7.22 10.90
CA ASN A 164 6.92 6.12 11.50
C ASN A 164 6.18 5.41 12.65
N ASN A 165 4.86 5.55 12.73
CA ASN A 165 4.06 4.83 13.70
C ASN A 165 3.69 3.45 13.18
N LEU A 166 3.70 2.46 14.07
CA LEU A 166 3.22 1.11 13.81
C LEU A 166 1.71 1.15 13.51
N THR A 167 1.30 0.62 12.36
CA THR A 167 -0.12 0.59 11.94
C THR A 167 -0.68 -0.83 11.83
N GLY A 168 0.15 -1.82 12.13
CA GLY A 168 -0.26 -3.21 12.17
C GLY A 168 0.87 -4.18 11.88
N TYR A 169 0.50 -5.46 11.93
CA TYR A 169 1.35 -6.58 11.58
C TYR A 169 0.70 -7.42 10.49
N VAL A 170 1.53 -7.94 9.60
CA VAL A 170 1.11 -8.81 8.49
C VAL A 170 1.80 -10.15 8.63
N THR A 171 1.06 -11.23 8.45
CA THR A 171 1.62 -12.58 8.26
C THR A 171 1.40 -13.01 6.81
N GLU A 172 2.30 -13.81 6.28
CA GLU A 172 2.11 -14.49 5.00
C GLU A 172 1.81 -15.97 5.23
N LEU A 173 0.73 -16.46 4.63
CA LEU A 173 0.36 -17.88 4.61
C LEU A 173 0.06 -18.26 3.16
N GLU A 174 0.80 -19.24 2.63
CA GLU A 174 0.62 -19.77 1.27
C GLU A 174 0.62 -18.70 0.16
N GLY A 175 1.50 -17.68 0.28
CA GLY A 175 1.59 -16.60 -0.70
C GLY A 175 0.49 -15.53 -0.57
N LYS A 176 -0.37 -15.61 0.45
CA LYS A 176 -1.40 -14.61 0.76
C LYS A 176 -1.04 -13.87 2.04
N LEU A 177 -1.16 -12.55 1.98
CA LEU A 177 -0.98 -11.68 3.13
C LEU A 177 -2.27 -11.61 3.94
N SER A 178 -2.13 -11.73 5.26
CA SER A 178 -3.22 -11.64 6.23
C SER A 178 -2.84 -10.64 7.32
N LEU A 179 -3.80 -9.82 7.71
CA LEU A 179 -3.65 -8.80 8.75
C LEU A 179 -3.82 -9.43 10.14
N LEU A 180 -2.97 -9.06 11.09
CA LEU A 180 -3.14 -9.44 12.49
C LEU A 180 -4.16 -8.49 13.16
N ALA A 181 -5.31 -9.01 13.58
CA ALA A 181 -6.32 -8.28 14.32
C ALA A 181 -6.74 -6.96 13.63
N GLU A 182 -6.71 -5.82 14.32
CA GLU A 182 -7.15 -4.51 13.84
C GLU A 182 -6.16 -3.80 12.89
N SER A 183 -5.09 -4.49 12.46
CA SER A 183 -4.07 -3.94 11.58
C SER A 183 -4.66 -3.27 10.33
N ASP A 184 -4.11 -2.12 9.96
CA ASP A 184 -4.44 -1.41 8.73
C ASP A 184 -3.14 -0.98 8.04
N ILE A 185 -2.85 -1.64 6.91
CA ILE A 185 -1.62 -1.40 6.17
C ILE A 185 -1.80 -0.52 4.94
N SER A 186 -3.02 -0.05 4.68
CA SER A 186 -3.38 0.63 3.44
C SER A 186 -2.51 1.88 3.17
N GLU A 187 -2.08 2.59 4.21
CA GLU A 187 -1.23 3.77 4.10
C GLU A 187 0.15 3.59 4.74
N SER A 188 0.68 2.37 4.68
CA SER A 188 1.90 1.99 5.38
C SER A 188 2.84 1.16 4.51
N VAL A 189 4.09 1.06 4.96
CA VAL A 189 5.11 0.22 4.35
C VAL A 189 5.81 -0.60 5.42
N TRP A 190 6.27 -1.79 5.06
CA TRP A 190 7.29 -2.47 5.84
C TRP A 190 8.66 -2.08 5.30
N PHE A 191 9.66 -1.99 6.19
CA PHE A 191 11.02 -1.68 5.80
C PHE A 191 12.05 -2.40 6.68
N SER A 192 13.22 -2.69 6.10
CA SER A 192 14.37 -3.24 6.81
C SER A 192 15.04 -2.20 7.72
N GLU A 193 16.02 -2.61 8.51
CA GLU A 193 16.88 -1.66 9.20
C GLU A 193 17.53 -0.66 8.25
N VAL A 194 17.76 0.55 8.75
CA VAL A 194 18.31 1.66 7.98
C VAL A 194 19.82 1.75 8.24
N PRO A 195 20.67 1.40 7.26
CA PRO A 195 22.11 1.48 7.44
C PRO A 195 22.59 2.94 7.49
N LYS A 196 23.76 3.17 8.10
CA LYS A 196 24.39 4.51 8.18
C LYS A 196 24.66 5.10 6.80
N THR A 197 25.05 4.26 5.86
CA THR A 197 25.24 4.61 4.45
C THR A 197 24.26 3.80 3.64
N ILE A 198 23.59 4.43 2.67
CA ILE A 198 22.59 3.78 1.83
C ILE A 198 23.09 3.81 0.39
N LYS A 199 23.36 2.63 -0.18
CA LYS A 199 23.76 2.43 -1.57
C LYS A 199 22.62 1.89 -2.43
N ASN A 200 21.68 1.17 -1.83
CA ASN A 200 20.59 0.51 -2.54
C ASN A 200 19.24 0.75 -1.85
N LEU A 201 18.20 0.98 -2.65
CA LEU A 201 16.81 0.99 -2.19
C LEU A 201 16.04 -0.02 -3.04
N VAL A 202 15.60 -1.10 -2.43
CA VAL A 202 14.91 -2.20 -3.11
C VAL A 202 13.47 -2.25 -2.61
N VAL A 203 12.53 -2.25 -3.55
CA VAL A 203 11.09 -2.22 -3.28
C VAL A 203 10.47 -3.49 -3.84
N LEU A 204 9.83 -4.25 -2.96
CA LEU A 204 9.23 -5.53 -3.28
C LEU A 204 7.75 -5.56 -2.89
N LYS A 205 7.07 -6.62 -3.33
CA LYS A 205 5.65 -6.84 -3.06
C LYS A 205 5.34 -7.11 -1.60
N ASN A 206 6.18 -7.91 -0.94
CA ASN A 206 5.96 -8.27 0.45
C ASN A 206 7.32 -8.49 1.15
N PRO A 207 7.33 -8.57 2.49
CA PRO A 207 8.55 -8.77 3.25
C PRO A 207 9.22 -10.12 2.99
N MET A 208 8.45 -11.19 2.72
CA MET A 208 9.02 -12.51 2.39
C MET A 208 9.89 -12.45 1.13
N GLU A 209 9.45 -11.71 0.11
CA GLU A 209 10.22 -11.46 -1.10
C GLU A 209 11.49 -10.67 -0.80
N ALA A 210 11.48 -9.75 0.17
CA ALA A 210 12.70 -9.06 0.64
C ALA A 210 13.69 -10.00 1.32
N LEU A 211 13.20 -10.89 2.18
CA LEU A 211 14.04 -11.92 2.81
C LEU A 211 14.67 -12.83 1.76
N ALA A 212 13.89 -13.33 0.81
CA ALA A 212 14.39 -14.17 -0.28
C ALA A 212 15.39 -13.42 -1.18
N PHE A 213 15.10 -12.15 -1.51
CA PHE A 213 15.98 -11.31 -2.30
C PHE A 213 17.33 -11.09 -1.60
N GLN A 214 17.32 -10.82 -0.29
CA GLN A 214 18.57 -10.66 0.45
C GLN A 214 19.34 -11.97 0.58
N LYS A 215 18.69 -13.10 0.85
CA LYS A 215 19.34 -14.43 0.84
C LYS A 215 19.98 -14.73 -0.51
N ARG A 216 19.36 -14.25 -1.59
CA ARG A 216 19.85 -14.43 -2.96
C ARG A 216 20.97 -13.48 -3.34
N PHE A 217 20.97 -12.21 -2.96
CA PHE A 217 21.94 -11.23 -3.49
C PHE A 217 22.93 -10.70 -2.46
N GLN A 218 22.65 -10.86 -1.16
CA GLN A 218 23.50 -10.42 -0.05
C GLN A 218 23.97 -8.98 -0.26
N LEU A 219 23.02 -8.07 -0.44
CA LEU A 219 23.35 -6.68 -0.69
C LEU A 219 23.81 -6.01 0.61
N GLU A 220 24.84 -5.18 0.49
CA GLU A 220 25.33 -4.29 1.54
C GLU A 220 24.68 -2.91 1.41
N ASP A 221 24.60 -2.17 2.53
CA ASP A 221 24.11 -0.79 2.59
C ASP A 221 22.76 -0.60 1.88
N VAL A 222 21.84 -1.52 2.12
CA VAL A 222 20.55 -1.61 1.43
C VAL A 222 19.40 -1.33 2.38
N ILE A 223 18.39 -0.64 1.87
CA ILE A 223 17.06 -0.60 2.48
C ILE A 223 16.12 -1.42 1.62
N PHE A 224 15.47 -2.41 2.23
CA PHE A 224 14.33 -3.10 1.65
C PHE A 224 13.05 -2.43 2.10
N LEU A 225 12.14 -2.22 1.15
CA LEU A 225 10.77 -1.79 1.37
C LEU A 225 9.82 -2.84 0.81
N ALA A 226 8.73 -3.09 1.52
CA ALA A 226 7.63 -3.89 1.02
C ALA A 226 6.33 -3.08 0.99
N LEU A 227 5.70 -3.07 -0.18
CA LEU A 227 4.45 -2.39 -0.48
C LEU A 227 3.39 -3.43 -0.81
N SER A 228 2.59 -3.81 0.19
CA SER A 228 1.48 -4.76 0.01
C SER A 228 0.35 -4.15 -0.83
N ASP A 229 0.00 -2.89 -0.54
CA ASP A 229 -0.99 -2.12 -1.28
C ASP A 229 -0.34 -0.94 -2.00
N ILE A 230 -0.43 -0.92 -3.32
CA ILE A 230 0.08 0.17 -4.16
C ILE A 230 -1.04 1.18 -4.37
N ASN A 231 -0.92 2.32 -3.71
CA ASN A 231 -1.84 3.45 -3.85
C ASN A 231 -1.07 4.78 -3.74
N TYR A 232 -1.79 5.90 -3.80
CA TYR A 232 -1.19 7.23 -3.73
C TYR A 232 -0.41 7.46 -2.42
N SER A 233 -0.98 7.08 -1.28
CA SER A 233 -0.38 7.26 0.04
C SER A 233 0.90 6.44 0.20
N SER A 234 0.86 5.16 -0.15
CA SER A 234 2.01 4.26 -0.04
C SER A 234 3.13 4.61 -1.03
N SER A 235 2.78 5.03 -2.25
CA SER A 235 3.74 5.53 -3.25
C SER A 235 4.38 6.86 -2.85
N LYS A 236 3.64 7.74 -2.17
CA LYS A 236 4.18 9.00 -1.63
C LYS A 236 5.22 8.74 -0.54
N ILE A 237 5.03 7.72 0.31
CA ILE A 237 6.04 7.28 1.28
C ILE A 237 7.32 6.88 0.53
N LEU A 238 7.20 6.04 -0.51
CA LEU A 238 8.33 5.60 -1.30
C LEU A 238 9.12 6.77 -1.92
N LEU A 239 8.42 7.73 -2.53
CA LEU A 239 9.05 8.92 -3.11
C LEU A 239 9.77 9.78 -2.07
N GLN A 240 9.21 9.91 -0.87
CA GLN A 240 9.87 10.64 0.22
C GLN A 240 11.12 9.91 0.71
N ILE A 241 11.07 8.58 0.81
CA ILE A 241 12.23 7.76 1.16
C ILE A 241 13.31 7.95 0.09
N LEU A 242 13.00 7.76 -1.20
CA LEU A 242 13.96 7.95 -2.30
C LEU A 242 14.63 9.34 -2.28
N LYS A 243 13.85 10.41 -2.05
CA LYS A 243 14.38 11.77 -1.93
C LYS A 243 15.32 11.91 -0.73
N ARG A 244 14.98 11.31 0.42
CA ARG A 244 15.79 11.37 1.65
C ARG A 244 17.09 10.56 1.54
N THR A 245 17.07 9.40 0.88
CA THR A 245 18.27 8.58 0.67
C THR A 245 19.25 9.20 -0.31
N LYS A 246 18.82 10.19 -1.12
CA LYS A 246 19.61 10.83 -2.19
C LYS A 246 20.09 9.84 -3.26
N LEU A 247 19.50 8.66 -3.32
CA LEU A 247 19.79 7.70 -4.37
C LEU A 247 19.21 8.19 -5.69
N LYS A 248 19.94 7.92 -6.78
CA LYS A 248 19.46 8.24 -8.13
C LYS A 248 18.30 7.33 -8.53
N LYS A 249 18.35 6.06 -8.12
CA LYS A 249 17.40 5.02 -8.53
C LYS A 249 16.97 4.16 -7.36
N MET A 250 15.74 3.67 -7.45
CA MET A 250 15.25 2.53 -6.67
C MET A 250 15.09 1.30 -7.55
N VAL A 251 15.36 0.13 -6.98
CA VAL A 251 15.09 -1.17 -7.61
C VAL A 251 13.65 -1.56 -7.30
N LEU A 252 12.85 -1.86 -8.32
CA LEU A 252 11.47 -2.30 -8.18
C LEU A 252 11.32 -3.76 -8.60
N SER A 253 10.64 -4.56 -7.79
CA SER A 253 10.35 -5.96 -8.09
C SER A 253 9.08 -6.49 -7.41
N PHE A 254 7.93 -6.42 -8.09
CA PHE A 254 6.66 -6.92 -7.53
C PHE A 254 6.31 -8.39 -7.85
N THR A 255 6.80 -8.99 -8.95
CA THR A 255 6.55 -10.41 -9.31
C THR A 255 7.58 -10.95 -10.30
N GLY A 256 7.51 -12.24 -10.66
CA GLY A 256 8.22 -12.86 -11.79
C GLY A 256 7.83 -12.34 -13.18
N SER A 257 8.70 -12.65 -14.16
CA SER A 257 8.58 -12.21 -15.57
C SER A 257 7.37 -12.77 -16.34
N SER A 258 6.68 -13.78 -15.81
CA SER A 258 5.52 -14.43 -16.45
C SER A 258 4.16 -14.00 -15.87
N LYS A 259 4.12 -13.17 -14.82
CA LYS A 259 2.88 -12.78 -14.15
C LYS A 259 2.38 -11.41 -14.58
N ILE A 260 1.16 -11.37 -15.12
CA ILE A 260 0.46 -10.14 -15.53
C ILE A 260 0.29 -9.18 -14.35
N GLU A 261 -0.04 -9.72 -13.17
CA GLU A 261 -0.37 -8.92 -11.98
C GLU A 261 0.79 -8.01 -11.58
N GLY A 262 2.04 -8.47 -11.66
CA GLY A 262 3.15 -7.60 -11.27
C GLY A 262 3.51 -6.55 -12.30
N TYR A 263 3.23 -6.78 -13.59
CA TYR A 263 3.33 -5.71 -14.59
C TYR A 263 2.28 -4.63 -14.34
N ILE A 264 1.06 -5.03 -13.97
CA ILE A 264 0.00 -4.10 -13.55
C ILE A 264 0.45 -3.33 -12.30
N GLN A 265 1.00 -4.01 -11.29
CA GLN A 265 1.51 -3.37 -10.07
C GLN A 265 2.64 -2.37 -10.37
N ASP A 266 3.59 -2.69 -11.25
CA ASP A 266 4.62 -1.74 -11.69
C ASP A 266 4.00 -0.50 -12.36
N LEU A 267 3.04 -0.69 -13.26
CA LEU A 267 2.33 0.40 -13.95
C LEU A 267 1.54 1.26 -12.97
N MET A 268 0.86 0.64 -12.00
CA MET A 268 0.15 1.35 -10.93
C MET A 268 1.11 2.16 -10.07
N LEU A 269 2.28 1.62 -9.71
CA LEU A 269 3.28 2.39 -8.96
C LEU A 269 3.78 3.58 -9.78
N ILE A 270 4.04 3.39 -11.08
CA ILE A 270 4.45 4.47 -11.99
C ILE A 270 3.37 5.57 -12.06
N SER A 271 2.08 5.20 -12.08
CA SER A 271 0.99 6.18 -12.13
C SER A 271 0.96 7.09 -10.90
N PHE A 272 1.19 6.52 -9.71
CA PHE A 272 1.27 7.30 -8.48
C PHE A 272 2.57 8.10 -8.35
N ILE A 273 3.69 7.60 -8.89
CA ILE A 273 4.97 8.32 -8.89
C ILE A 273 4.92 9.58 -9.77
N ASN A 274 4.28 9.48 -10.94
CA ASN A 274 4.21 10.58 -11.92
C ASN A 274 3.04 11.55 -11.70
N ASP A 275 2.36 11.43 -10.55
CA ASP A 275 1.39 12.39 -9.99
C ASP A 275 0.54 13.08 -11.06
N SER A 276 -0.37 12.31 -11.66
CA SER A 276 -1.34 12.69 -12.71
C SER A 276 -0.84 12.68 -14.16
N ARG A 277 0.48 12.68 -14.44
CA ARG A 277 1.01 12.63 -15.84
C ARG A 277 1.08 11.24 -16.46
N PHE A 278 0.78 10.21 -15.67
CA PHE A 278 0.65 8.83 -16.11
C PHE A 278 -0.54 8.21 -15.39
N LEU A 279 -1.52 7.73 -16.15
CA LEU A 279 -2.77 7.20 -15.64
C LEU A 279 -2.93 5.78 -16.16
N VAL A 280 -3.34 4.87 -15.27
CA VAL A 280 -3.59 3.47 -15.60
C VAL A 280 -5.02 3.16 -15.22
N ARG A 281 -5.75 2.53 -16.16
CA ARG A 281 -7.09 2.01 -15.94
C ARG A 281 -7.12 0.54 -16.32
N VAL A 282 -7.65 -0.28 -15.42
CA VAL A 282 -7.86 -1.71 -15.61
C VAL A 282 -9.26 -1.89 -16.19
N ASP A 283 -9.35 -2.13 -17.49
CA ASP A 283 -10.63 -2.39 -18.17
C ASP A 283 -10.90 -3.91 -18.25
N LYS A 284 -12.10 -4.33 -18.66
CA LYS A 284 -12.47 -5.76 -18.69
C LYS A 284 -11.54 -6.62 -19.56
N ASP A 285 -11.16 -6.12 -20.74
CA ASP A 285 -10.45 -6.91 -21.75
C ASP A 285 -9.01 -6.40 -22.04
N HIS A 286 -8.64 -5.25 -21.47
CA HIS A 286 -7.34 -4.61 -21.70
C HIS A 286 -7.00 -3.64 -20.55
N LEU A 287 -5.76 -3.17 -20.54
CA LEU A 287 -5.36 -1.98 -19.79
C LEU A 287 -5.38 -0.76 -20.70
N THR A 288 -5.84 0.35 -20.16
CA THR A 288 -5.67 1.67 -20.77
C THR A 288 -4.61 2.44 -20.00
N VAL A 289 -3.55 2.87 -20.69
CA VAL A 289 -2.52 3.75 -20.14
C VAL A 289 -2.59 5.09 -20.85
N LYS A 290 -2.76 6.18 -20.11
CA LYS A 290 -2.70 7.54 -20.65
C LYS A 290 -1.51 8.28 -20.06
N PHE A 291 -0.72 8.95 -20.88
CA PHE A 291 0.40 9.73 -20.37
C PHE A 291 0.68 10.97 -21.21
N GLU A 292 1.25 11.98 -20.56
CA GLU A 292 1.75 13.17 -21.22
C GLU A 292 3.17 12.88 -21.74
N PRO A 293 3.44 12.97 -23.06
CA PRO A 293 4.75 12.69 -23.60
C PRO A 293 5.73 13.82 -23.25
N GLU A 294 6.86 13.48 -22.64
CA GLU A 294 7.97 14.43 -22.35
C GLU A 294 8.71 14.95 -23.61
N GLY A 295 8.25 14.57 -24.81
CA GLY A 295 8.77 15.05 -26.08
C GLY A 295 8.56 14.06 -27.23
N GLN A 296 8.75 14.55 -28.46
CA GLN A 296 8.53 13.76 -29.69
C GLN A 296 9.52 12.59 -29.84
N LYS A 297 10.77 12.75 -29.40
CA LYS A 297 11.81 11.71 -29.54
C LYS A 297 11.53 10.47 -28.67
N PRO A 298 11.24 10.59 -27.35
CA PRO A 298 10.78 9.47 -26.53
C PRO A 298 9.51 8.80 -27.10
N LEU A 299 8.56 9.60 -27.59
CA LEU A 299 7.30 9.09 -28.15
C LEU A 299 7.52 8.29 -29.44
N ALA A 300 8.32 8.81 -30.38
CA ALA A 300 8.66 8.11 -31.62
C ALA A 300 9.37 6.78 -31.35
N LYS A 301 10.26 6.74 -30.35
CA LYS A 301 10.91 5.49 -29.92
C LYS A 301 9.88 4.49 -29.39
N LEU A 302 8.97 4.91 -28.51
CA LEU A 302 7.90 4.07 -27.99
C LEU A 302 7.01 3.52 -29.11
N HIS A 303 6.61 4.38 -30.05
CA HIS A 303 5.80 3.99 -31.20
C HIS A 303 6.50 2.94 -32.07
N ASN A 304 7.79 3.13 -32.38
CA ASN A 304 8.56 2.18 -33.17
C ASN A 304 8.69 0.82 -32.47
N GLU A 305 8.85 0.81 -31.15
CA GLU A 305 8.85 -0.44 -30.37
C GLU A 305 7.47 -1.14 -30.48
N ILE A 306 6.37 -0.40 -30.37
CA ILE A 306 5.03 -0.99 -30.51
C ILE A 306 4.76 -1.53 -31.92
N LEU A 307 5.24 -0.85 -32.96
CA LEU A 307 5.18 -1.38 -34.34
C LEU A 307 5.95 -2.69 -34.49
N LYS A 308 7.13 -2.82 -33.86
CA LYS A 308 7.90 -4.06 -33.87
C LYS A 308 7.15 -5.20 -33.20
N TYR A 309 6.54 -4.94 -32.04
CA TYR A 309 5.73 -5.94 -31.34
C TYR A 309 4.54 -6.39 -32.20
N ASN A 310 3.72 -5.46 -32.68
CA ASN A 310 2.54 -5.77 -33.49
C ASN A 310 2.91 -6.49 -34.81
N GLY A 311 4.01 -6.06 -35.45
CA GLY A 311 4.52 -6.74 -36.65
C GLY A 311 5.03 -8.15 -36.37
N GLY A 312 5.62 -8.39 -35.19
CA GLY A 312 6.00 -9.73 -34.72
C GLY A 312 4.79 -10.63 -34.51
N LEU A 313 3.74 -10.11 -33.86
CA LEU A 313 2.48 -10.81 -33.63
C LEU A 313 1.82 -11.26 -34.93
N MET A 314 1.74 -10.37 -35.93
CA MET A 314 1.23 -10.71 -37.27
C MET A 314 2.04 -11.83 -37.93
N LYS A 315 3.38 -11.74 -37.90
CA LYS A 315 4.25 -12.77 -38.48
C LYS A 315 4.09 -14.11 -37.79
N GLU A 316 3.93 -14.13 -36.47
CA GLU A 316 3.69 -15.35 -35.70
C GLU A 316 2.34 -15.98 -36.04
N TYR A 317 1.29 -15.18 -36.13
CA TYR A 317 -0.04 -15.65 -36.52
C TYR A 317 -0.06 -16.34 -37.88
N LEU A 318 0.64 -15.76 -38.86
CA LEU A 318 0.76 -16.30 -40.23
C LEU A 318 1.56 -17.61 -40.33
N LYS A 319 2.29 -18.02 -39.28
CA LYS A 319 2.92 -19.35 -39.25
C LYS A 319 1.89 -20.47 -39.10
N PHE A 320 0.76 -20.18 -38.47
CA PHE A 320 -0.27 -21.15 -38.13
C PHE A 320 -1.54 -20.99 -38.98
N ASN A 321 -1.73 -19.83 -39.63
CA ASN A 321 -2.94 -19.49 -40.37
C ASN A 321 -2.62 -18.98 -41.77
N LYS A 322 -3.39 -19.43 -42.77
CA LYS A 322 -3.23 -19.02 -44.18
C LYS A 322 -3.82 -17.64 -44.48
N ILE A 323 -4.79 -17.18 -43.68
CA ILE A 323 -5.51 -15.91 -43.86
C ILE A 323 -5.48 -15.16 -42.53
N THR A 324 -5.24 -13.85 -42.59
CA THR A 324 -5.23 -12.96 -41.43
C THR A 324 -6.64 -12.74 -40.88
N ASP A 325 -6.84 -13.00 -39.58
CA ASP A 325 -7.99 -12.48 -38.84
C ASP A 325 -7.58 -11.15 -38.17
N GLN A 326 -7.91 -10.04 -38.84
CA GLN A 326 -7.56 -8.71 -38.34
C GLN A 326 -8.24 -8.40 -37.00
N SER A 327 -9.46 -8.90 -36.75
CA SER A 327 -10.16 -8.66 -35.48
C SER A 327 -9.40 -9.27 -34.31
N LEU A 328 -8.93 -10.50 -34.47
CA LEU A 328 -8.17 -11.21 -33.44
C LEU A 328 -6.80 -10.56 -33.20
N LEU A 329 -6.10 -10.21 -34.28
CA LEU A 329 -4.82 -9.52 -34.23
C LEU A 329 -4.94 -8.17 -33.54
N ASP A 330 -5.96 -7.38 -33.89
CA ASP A 330 -6.21 -6.09 -33.26
C ASP A 330 -6.46 -6.26 -31.77
N ARG A 331 -7.26 -7.25 -31.33
CA ARG A 331 -7.50 -7.54 -29.90
C ARG A 331 -6.22 -7.85 -29.12
N LYS A 332 -5.19 -8.40 -29.77
CA LYS A 332 -3.90 -8.77 -29.15
C LYS A 332 -2.77 -7.79 -29.47
N SER A 333 -3.04 -6.74 -30.23
CA SER A 333 -2.09 -5.68 -30.52
C SER A 333 -2.12 -4.56 -29.48
N ILE A 334 -0.99 -3.89 -29.32
CA ILE A 334 -0.89 -2.63 -28.56
C ILE A 334 -1.30 -1.50 -29.50
N VAL A 335 -2.25 -0.66 -29.08
CA VAL A 335 -2.75 0.45 -29.90
C VAL A 335 -2.40 1.77 -29.25
N LEU A 336 -1.71 2.64 -29.98
CA LEU A 336 -1.37 4.00 -29.56
C LEU A 336 -2.24 5.01 -30.32
N ASN A 337 -2.91 5.88 -29.58
CA ASN A 337 -3.70 6.98 -30.11
C ASN A 337 -3.23 8.30 -29.47
N GLN A 338 -3.05 9.33 -30.30
CA GLN A 338 -2.81 10.68 -29.79
C GLN A 338 -4.13 11.36 -29.46
N GLU A 339 -4.26 11.86 -28.24
CA GLU A 339 -5.44 12.55 -27.72
C GLU A 339 -5.04 13.96 -27.25
N LYS A 340 -5.01 14.93 -28.17
CA LYS A 340 -4.53 16.30 -27.90
C LYS A 340 -3.08 16.30 -27.33
N GLU A 341 -2.93 16.67 -26.06
CA GLU A 341 -1.67 16.72 -25.31
C GLU A 341 -1.30 15.36 -24.70
N TRP A 342 -2.20 14.38 -24.75
CA TRP A 342 -2.03 13.05 -24.18
C TRP A 342 -1.77 12.01 -25.25
N VAL A 343 -1.15 10.92 -24.83
CA VAL A 343 -1.09 9.66 -25.59
C VAL A 343 -1.86 8.62 -24.80
N ALA A 344 -2.83 7.99 -25.46
CA ALA A 344 -3.59 6.87 -24.92
C ALA A 344 -3.10 5.57 -25.57
N CYS A 345 -2.77 4.59 -24.73
CA CYS A 345 -2.30 3.28 -25.14
C CYS A 345 -3.25 2.21 -24.62
N ARG A 346 -3.80 1.42 -25.55
CA ARG A 346 -4.56 0.21 -25.24
C ARG A 346 -3.59 -0.98 -25.24
N ILE A 347 -3.46 -1.67 -24.10
CA ILE A 347 -2.54 -2.80 -23.94
C ILE A 347 -3.38 -4.04 -23.59
N PRO A 348 -3.32 -5.12 -24.38
CA PRO A 348 -4.08 -6.33 -24.07
C PRO A 348 -3.52 -7.04 -22.83
N TYR A 349 -4.36 -7.85 -22.17
CA TYR A 349 -3.91 -8.77 -21.13
C TYR A 349 -3.12 -9.94 -21.73
N GLU A 350 -1.87 -9.66 -22.08
CA GLU A 350 -0.90 -10.60 -22.61
C GLU A 350 0.48 -10.23 -22.04
N VAL A 351 1.20 -11.24 -21.54
CA VAL A 351 2.45 -11.06 -20.78
C VAL A 351 3.47 -10.31 -21.62
N ASN A 352 3.65 -10.67 -22.89
CA ASN A 352 4.61 -10.01 -23.76
C ASN A 352 4.20 -8.59 -24.08
N ALA A 353 2.93 -8.29 -24.35
CA ALA A 353 2.45 -6.94 -24.59
C ALA A 353 2.73 -6.00 -23.40
N LEU A 354 2.37 -6.45 -22.19
CA LEU A 354 2.59 -5.69 -20.96
C LEU A 354 4.08 -5.47 -20.70
N ARG A 355 4.86 -6.53 -20.83
CA ARG A 355 6.32 -6.49 -20.72
C ARG A 355 6.93 -5.51 -21.71
N TYR A 356 6.51 -5.57 -22.98
CA TYR A 356 7.05 -4.74 -24.06
C TYR A 356 6.72 -3.27 -23.85
N PHE A 357 5.47 -2.96 -23.50
CA PHE A 357 5.05 -1.60 -23.18
C PHE A 357 5.78 -1.05 -21.97
N LEU A 358 5.75 -1.76 -20.84
CA LEU A 358 6.39 -1.33 -19.60
C LEU A 358 7.87 -1.07 -19.81
N TRP A 359 8.55 -1.96 -20.53
CA TRP A 359 9.97 -1.81 -20.86
C TRP A 359 10.25 -0.59 -21.72
N SER A 360 9.49 -0.42 -22.81
CA SER A 360 9.67 0.71 -23.72
C SER A 360 9.38 2.04 -23.01
N TYR A 361 8.32 2.09 -22.21
CA TYR A 361 8.00 3.27 -21.41
C TYR A 361 9.11 3.54 -20.37
N TYR A 362 9.53 2.51 -19.62
CA TYR A 362 10.60 2.62 -18.65
C TYR A 362 11.90 3.18 -19.26
N ARG A 363 12.37 2.58 -20.36
CA ARG A 363 13.62 2.98 -21.02
C ARG A 363 13.59 4.44 -21.46
N ASN A 364 12.44 4.89 -21.97
CA ASN A 364 12.32 6.22 -22.55
C ASN A 364 11.98 7.31 -21.54
N TYR A 365 11.27 6.99 -20.44
CA TYR A 365 10.72 7.98 -19.50
C TYR A 365 11.20 7.78 -18.05
N MET A 366 11.35 6.55 -17.55
CA MET A 366 11.56 6.29 -16.10
C MET A 366 12.96 5.81 -15.71
N HIS A 367 13.84 5.52 -16.67
CA HIS A 367 15.16 4.92 -16.43
C HIS A 367 16.08 5.72 -15.50
N LYS A 368 15.78 7.00 -15.26
CA LYS A 368 16.57 7.87 -14.38
C LYS A 368 16.29 7.62 -12.90
N ILE A 369 15.09 7.16 -12.55
CA ILE A 369 14.61 7.07 -11.16
C ILE A 369 14.29 5.66 -10.70
N ILE A 370 14.05 4.74 -11.64
CA ILE A 370 13.69 3.36 -11.36
C ILE A 370 14.70 2.44 -12.02
N GLU A 371 14.85 1.23 -11.47
CA GLU A 371 15.40 0.07 -12.12
C GLU A 371 14.46 -1.11 -11.89
N ILE A 372 13.96 -1.74 -12.95
CA ILE A 372 13.03 -2.87 -12.81
C ILE A 372 13.80 -4.19 -12.90
N VAL A 373 13.70 -4.99 -11.84
CA VAL A 373 14.33 -6.31 -11.72
C VAL A 373 13.23 -7.34 -11.50
N LYS A 374 13.26 -8.47 -12.19
CA LYS A 374 12.23 -9.52 -12.09
C LYS A 374 12.91 -10.90 -11.95
N PRO A 375 12.42 -11.79 -11.07
CA PRO A 375 12.90 -13.17 -11.06
C PRO A 375 12.50 -13.87 -12.36
N LYS A 376 13.26 -14.91 -12.72
CA LYS A 376 12.92 -15.80 -13.83
C LYS A 376 11.77 -16.71 -13.41
N ASN A 377 11.81 -17.16 -12.16
CA ASN A 377 10.73 -17.87 -11.51
C ASN A 377 9.58 -16.95 -11.12
N THR A 378 8.52 -17.56 -10.63
CA THR A 378 7.25 -16.90 -10.27
C THR A 378 7.44 -15.79 -9.23
N ASN A 379 8.42 -15.93 -8.34
CA ASN A 379 8.74 -15.00 -7.27
C ASN A 379 10.21 -15.20 -6.81
N TRP A 380 10.73 -14.33 -5.95
CA TRP A 380 12.11 -14.40 -5.45
C TRP A 380 12.33 -15.57 -4.49
N THR A 381 11.29 -15.99 -3.79
CA THR A 381 11.34 -17.16 -2.89
C THR A 381 11.71 -18.43 -3.66
N LEU A 382 10.97 -18.78 -4.70
CA LEU A 382 11.25 -19.92 -5.58
C LEU A 382 12.56 -19.74 -6.36
N GLU A 383 12.85 -18.51 -6.78
CA GLU A 383 14.12 -18.20 -7.44
C GLU A 383 15.34 -18.53 -6.54
N TYR A 384 15.24 -18.21 -5.24
CA TYR A 384 16.25 -18.55 -4.25
C TYR A 384 16.30 -20.05 -3.95
N GLU A 385 15.16 -20.71 -3.76
CA GLU A 385 15.09 -22.15 -3.47
C GLU A 385 15.73 -23.00 -4.57
N GLU A 386 15.51 -22.65 -5.85
CA GLU A 386 16.05 -23.41 -6.97
C GLU A 386 17.52 -23.10 -7.30
N ASN A 387 17.97 -21.86 -7.06
CA ASN A 387 19.24 -21.37 -7.60
C ASN A 387 20.22 -20.86 -6.53
N GLY A 388 19.83 -20.87 -5.25
CA GLY A 388 20.67 -20.48 -4.12
C GLY A 388 21.13 -19.02 -4.14
N THR A 389 22.32 -18.80 -3.58
CA THR A 389 22.89 -17.48 -3.30
C THR A 389 23.86 -17.00 -4.39
N TYR A 390 23.69 -15.73 -4.75
CA TYR A 390 24.66 -14.87 -5.41
C TYR A 390 25.21 -13.85 -4.40
N LYS A 391 26.46 -13.42 -4.60
CA LYS A 391 27.04 -12.32 -3.83
C LYS A 391 27.13 -11.05 -4.68
N GLY A 392 26.54 -9.98 -4.18
CA GLY A 392 26.73 -8.61 -4.65
C GLY A 392 25.76 -8.14 -5.74
N ALA A 393 25.66 -6.82 -5.87
CA ALA A 393 24.72 -6.12 -6.73
C ALA A 393 24.95 -6.36 -8.24
N ASP A 394 26.16 -6.75 -8.66
CA ASP A 394 26.45 -6.96 -10.08
C ASP A 394 25.60 -8.06 -10.71
N LYS A 395 25.20 -9.06 -9.91
CA LYS A 395 24.37 -10.17 -10.38
C LYS A 395 22.93 -9.74 -10.68
N LEU A 396 22.48 -8.59 -10.14
CA LEU A 396 21.18 -8.01 -10.49
C LEU A 396 21.06 -7.71 -11.99
N LYS A 397 22.18 -7.42 -12.67
CA LYS A 397 22.20 -7.16 -14.12
C LYS A 397 21.55 -8.28 -14.95
N ALA A 398 21.66 -9.53 -14.50
CA ALA A 398 21.05 -10.68 -15.18
C ALA A 398 19.52 -10.76 -15.03
N PHE A 399 18.95 -10.01 -14.07
CA PHE A 399 17.53 -10.01 -13.72
C PHE A 399 16.82 -8.70 -14.03
N LYS A 400 17.57 -7.69 -14.46
CA LYS A 400 16.96 -6.51 -15.08
C LYS A 400 16.09 -7.00 -16.23
N MET A 401 15.01 -6.30 -16.54
CA MET A 401 14.23 -6.53 -17.78
C MET A 401 15.01 -6.16 -19.08
N ALA A 402 16.34 -6.29 -19.00
CA ALA A 402 17.45 -6.19 -19.93
C ALA A 402 17.79 -4.80 -20.53
N VAL A 403 19.04 -4.43 -20.21
CA VAL A 403 20.08 -3.57 -20.83
C VAL A 403 19.64 -2.53 -21.85
#